data_AF-A0A1F3ZLH7-F1
#
_entry.id   AF-A0A1F3ZLH7-F1
#
_cell.length_a   1.000
_cell.length_b   1.000
_cell.length_c   1.000
_cell.angle_alpha   90.00
_cell.angle_beta   90.00
_cell.angle_gamma   90.00
#
_symmetry.space_group_name_H-M   'P 1'
#
loop_
_entity.id
_entity.type
_entity.pdbx_description
1 polymer ?
#
loop_
_entity_poly.entity_id
_entity_poly.type
_entity_poly.pdbx_seq_one_letter_code
_entity_poly.pdbx_strand_id
1 'polypeptide(L)'
;MAALVAVAIVIPPRTQIQQTASAQTADTAWTDFASTGPTHADARPNAAEREQRMLAESIAKRFRVARDAVSGVVTAAFRAGSEHRVDPLLVLAVVAVESRFNPFAESALGAVGLMQVLPKFHQDKLSGHGGDAALLDPVLNIEIGTRILREYLRRAGDLESGLQMYGGAVDEPSAQYAGRVLAERARLDQLIARLRRSDA
;
A
#
# COMPACT_ATOMS: atom_id res chain seq x y z
N MET A 1 9.08 39.71 44.94
CA MET A 1 8.23 38.87 45.79
C MET A 1 7.48 37.91 44.88
N ALA A 2 7.84 36.63 44.91
CA ALA A 2 7.24 35.60 44.06
C ALA A 2 6.24 34.79 44.91
N ALA A 3 4.98 34.74 44.47
CA ALA A 3 3.92 33.97 45.10
C ALA A 3 3.90 32.55 44.52
N LEU A 4 4.08 31.55 45.38
CA LEU A 4 3.92 30.14 45.10
C LEU A 4 2.42 29.79 45.09
N VAL A 5 1.92 29.29 43.95
CA VAL A 5 0.59 28.67 43.84
C VAL A 5 0.77 27.16 43.96
N ALA A 6 0.23 26.58 45.03
CA ALA A 6 0.21 25.15 45.27
C ALA A 6 -0.94 24.49 44.46
N VAL A 7 -0.61 23.53 43.61
CA VAL A 7 -1.58 22.68 42.91
C VAL A 7 -1.76 21.40 43.72
N ALA A 8 -2.96 21.20 44.27
CA ALA A 8 -3.34 19.99 44.99
C ALA A 8 -3.70 18.89 43.98
N ILE A 9 -2.97 17.77 44.02
CA ILE A 9 -3.25 16.55 43.25
C ILE A 9 -4.31 15.75 44.02
N VAL A 10 -5.51 15.63 43.46
CA VAL A 10 -6.59 14.78 43.97
C VAL A 10 -6.40 13.36 43.42
N ILE A 11 -6.16 12.40 44.31
CA ILE A 11 -6.02 10.96 43.99
C ILE A 11 -7.38 10.29 44.25
N PRO A 12 -8.00 9.56 43.30
CA PRO A 12 -9.22 8.81 43.57
C PRO A 12 -8.93 7.52 44.36
N PRO A 13 -9.87 7.04 45.20
CA PRO A 13 -9.68 5.85 46.02
C PRO A 13 -9.68 4.55 45.20
N ARG A 14 -8.83 3.60 45.62
CA ARG A 14 -8.74 2.23 45.09
C ARG A 14 -9.95 1.41 45.53
N THR A 15 -10.74 0.91 44.59
CA THR A 15 -11.81 -0.07 44.87
C THR A 15 -11.19 -1.46 45.10
N GLN A 16 -11.41 -1.99 46.30
CA GLN A 16 -10.99 -3.33 46.72
C GLN A 16 -12.15 -4.30 46.42
N ILE A 17 -11.97 -5.25 45.50
CA ILE A 17 -12.96 -6.32 45.28
C ILE A 17 -12.57 -7.52 46.15
N GLN A 18 -13.49 -7.87 47.04
CA GLN A 18 -13.38 -8.92 48.04
C GLN A 18 -13.56 -10.30 47.38
N GLN A 19 -12.60 -11.20 47.59
CA GLN A 19 -12.68 -12.62 47.24
C GLN A 19 -13.51 -13.36 48.28
N THR A 20 -14.54 -14.08 47.85
CA THR A 20 -15.06 -15.25 48.58
C THR A 20 -15.05 -16.45 47.64
N ALA A 21 -14.13 -17.37 47.93
CA ALA A 21 -14.02 -18.67 47.29
C ALA A 21 -15.03 -19.66 47.91
N SER A 22 -15.67 -20.45 47.06
CA SER A 22 -16.15 -21.79 47.43
C SER A 22 -16.03 -22.68 46.19
N ALA A 23 -15.06 -23.58 46.25
CA ALA A 23 -14.84 -24.64 45.27
C ALA A 23 -15.87 -25.75 45.44
N GLN A 24 -16.32 -26.35 44.33
CA GLN A 24 -16.62 -27.78 44.26
C GLN A 24 -16.58 -28.28 42.81
N THR A 25 -16.08 -29.50 42.72
CA THR A 25 -15.52 -30.28 41.63
C THR A 25 -16.56 -30.97 40.75
N ALA A 26 -16.30 -31.04 39.45
CA ALA A 26 -16.66 -32.17 38.57
C ALA A 26 -15.75 -32.08 37.32
N ASP A 27 -14.65 -32.82 37.27
CA ASP A 27 -14.53 -34.17 36.71
C ASP A 27 -14.79 -34.26 35.19
N THR A 28 -13.67 -34.33 34.48
CA THR A 28 -13.39 -35.25 33.36
C THR A 28 -14.33 -35.26 32.15
N ALA A 29 -13.97 -34.47 31.13
CA ALA A 29 -14.15 -34.83 29.72
C ALA A 29 -13.15 -34.05 28.85
N TRP A 30 -11.93 -34.58 28.72
CA TRP A 30 -11.04 -34.24 27.60
C TRP A 30 -11.63 -34.90 26.35
N THR A 31 -12.43 -34.16 25.60
CA THR A 31 -12.80 -34.55 24.24
C THR A 31 -11.90 -33.84 23.26
N ASP A 32 -11.20 -34.66 22.47
CA ASP A 32 -10.39 -34.31 21.30
C ASP A 32 -10.95 -33.12 20.52
N PHE A 33 -10.30 -31.96 20.63
CA PHE A 33 -10.19 -31.09 19.46
C PHE A 33 -9.11 -31.67 18.58
N ALA A 34 -9.50 -32.67 17.80
CA ALA A 34 -8.77 -33.15 16.65
C ALA A 34 -8.37 -31.93 15.80
N SER A 35 -7.08 -31.61 15.88
CA SER A 35 -6.24 -31.05 14.84
C SER A 35 -6.98 -30.68 13.55
N THR A 36 -7.46 -29.45 13.49
CA THR A 36 -7.48 -28.69 12.23
C THR A 36 -6.60 -27.48 12.45
N GLY A 37 -5.28 -27.71 12.57
CA GLY A 37 -4.34 -26.65 12.28
C GLY A 37 -4.64 -26.11 10.89
N PRO A 38 -4.36 -24.83 10.58
CA PRO A 38 -4.46 -24.37 9.21
C PRO A 38 -3.64 -25.34 8.37
N THR A 39 -4.30 -26.01 7.44
CA THR A 39 -3.65 -26.90 6.49
C THR A 39 -2.55 -26.06 5.86
N HIS A 40 -1.30 -26.28 6.28
CA HIS A 40 -0.14 -25.99 5.47
C HIS A 40 -0.24 -26.98 4.31
N ALA A 41 -1.21 -26.74 3.43
CA ALA A 41 -1.15 -27.29 2.11
C ALA A 41 0.16 -26.74 1.57
N ASP A 42 1.09 -27.64 1.28
CA ASP A 42 2.24 -27.43 0.40
C ASP A 42 1.75 -27.02 -1.00
N ALA A 43 0.99 -25.93 -1.05
CA ALA A 43 0.45 -25.34 -2.24
C ALA A 43 1.61 -24.59 -2.86
N ARG A 44 2.23 -25.22 -3.87
CA ARG A 44 3.13 -24.51 -4.76
C ARG A 44 2.44 -23.19 -5.16
N PRO A 45 3.10 -22.04 -5.03
CA PRO A 45 2.47 -20.78 -5.34
C PRO A 45 1.90 -20.81 -6.75
N ASN A 46 0.67 -20.36 -6.91
CA ASN A 46 0.01 -20.30 -8.21
C ASN A 46 0.76 -19.32 -9.14
N ALA A 47 0.47 -19.35 -10.44
CA ALA A 47 1.21 -18.53 -11.41
C ALA A 47 1.22 -17.03 -11.05
N ALA A 48 0.11 -16.49 -10.55
CA ALA A 48 0.01 -15.09 -10.15
C ALA A 48 0.88 -14.77 -8.92
N GLU A 49 0.92 -15.65 -7.92
CA GLU A 49 1.80 -15.50 -6.75
C GLU A 49 3.28 -15.54 -7.13
N ARG A 50 3.65 -16.40 -8.08
CA ARG A 50 5.02 -16.45 -8.62
C ARG A 50 5.39 -15.16 -9.34
N GLU A 51 4.48 -14.63 -10.17
CA GLU A 51 4.66 -13.34 -10.85
C GLU A 51 4.85 -12.20 -9.86
N GLN A 52 3.97 -12.08 -8.86
CA GLN A 52 4.07 -11.04 -7.83
C GLN A 52 5.38 -11.16 -7.03
N ARG A 53 5.79 -12.38 -6.67
CA ARG A 53 7.07 -12.61 -5.97
C ARG A 53 8.26 -12.17 -6.83
N MET A 54 8.27 -12.52 -8.11
CA MET A 54 9.34 -12.14 -9.04
C MET A 54 9.43 -10.62 -9.24
N LEU A 55 8.27 -9.95 -9.34
CA LEU A 55 8.18 -8.50 -9.39
C LEU A 55 8.77 -7.88 -8.12
N ALA A 56 8.34 -8.34 -6.95
CA ALA A 56 8.81 -7.82 -5.67
C ALA A 56 10.32 -7.98 -5.51
N GLU A 57 10.87 -9.15 -5.83
CA GLU A 57 12.31 -9.41 -5.77
C GLU A 57 13.11 -8.52 -6.73
N SER A 58 12.62 -8.37 -7.97
CA SER A 58 13.29 -7.54 -8.99
C SER A 58 13.26 -6.06 -8.66
N ILE A 59 12.14 -5.57 -8.15
CA ILE A 59 11.95 -4.18 -7.75
C ILE A 59 12.82 -3.87 -6.52
N ALA A 60 12.72 -4.69 -5.46
CA ALA A 60 13.51 -4.54 -4.24
C ALA A 60 15.02 -4.45 -4.54
N LYS A 61 15.52 -5.35 -5.41
CA LYS A 61 16.93 -5.34 -5.84
C LYS A 61 17.31 -4.06 -6.59
N ARG A 62 16.49 -3.60 -7.54
CA ARG A 62 16.81 -2.42 -8.36
C ARG A 62 16.79 -1.13 -7.55
N PHE A 63 15.75 -0.94 -6.75
CA PHE A 63 15.52 0.31 -6.01
C PHE A 63 16.16 0.30 -4.62
N ARG A 64 16.77 -0.82 -4.21
CA ARG A 64 17.43 -1.01 -2.91
C ARG A 64 16.46 -0.77 -1.74
N VAL A 65 15.25 -1.32 -1.87
CA VAL A 65 14.20 -1.27 -0.86
C VAL A 65 14.04 -2.68 -0.26
N ALA A 66 13.64 -2.77 1.01
CA ALA A 66 13.37 -4.04 1.66
C ALA A 66 12.32 -4.86 0.90
N ARG A 67 12.59 -6.15 0.70
CA ARG A 67 11.70 -7.06 -0.04
C ARG A 67 10.28 -7.07 0.51
N ASP A 68 10.13 -7.12 1.83
CA ASP A 68 8.81 -7.23 2.46
C ASP A 68 7.97 -5.97 2.24
N ALA A 69 8.60 -4.78 2.30
CA ALA A 69 7.93 -3.52 1.97
C ALA A 69 7.46 -3.52 0.51
N VAL A 70 8.31 -3.96 -0.43
CA VAL A 70 7.94 -4.03 -1.85
C VAL A 70 6.87 -5.09 -2.11
N SER A 71 6.88 -6.23 -1.42
CA SER A 71 5.82 -7.25 -1.54
C SER A 71 4.45 -6.65 -1.19
N GLY A 72 4.36 -5.86 -0.11
CA GLY A 72 3.14 -5.14 0.25
C GLY A 72 2.68 -4.18 -0.85
N VAL A 73 3.61 -3.45 -1.47
CA VAL A 73 3.33 -2.55 -2.61
C VAL A 73 2.83 -3.31 -3.83
N VAL A 74 3.44 -4.45 -4.17
CA VAL A 74 3.00 -5.29 -5.30
C VAL A 74 1.59 -5.82 -5.05
N THR A 75 1.31 -6.37 -3.87
CA THR A 75 -0.02 -6.86 -3.52
C THR A 75 -1.07 -5.73 -3.59
N ALA A 76 -0.75 -4.55 -3.05
CA ALA A 76 -1.64 -3.39 -3.12
C ALA A 76 -1.90 -2.93 -4.56
N ALA A 77 -0.86 -2.89 -5.41
CA ALA A 77 -1.00 -2.51 -6.82
C ALA A 77 -1.86 -3.49 -7.62
N PHE A 78 -1.74 -4.80 -7.36
CA PHE A 78 -2.61 -5.81 -8.00
C PHE A 78 -4.06 -5.68 -7.56
N ARG A 79 -4.30 -5.44 -6.27
CA ARG A 79 -5.65 -5.24 -5.75
C ARG A 79 -6.29 -3.97 -6.32
N ALA A 80 -5.63 -2.82 -6.16
CA ALA A 80 -6.12 -1.53 -6.64
C ALA A 80 -6.27 -1.50 -8.17
N GLY A 81 -5.32 -2.10 -8.90
CA GLY A 81 -5.39 -2.25 -10.35
C GLY A 81 -6.62 -3.05 -10.79
N SER A 82 -6.93 -4.15 -10.10
CA SER A 82 -8.15 -4.91 -10.38
C SER A 82 -9.42 -4.11 -10.07
N GLU A 83 -9.46 -3.40 -8.94
CA GLU A 83 -10.63 -2.63 -8.49
C GLU A 83 -10.94 -1.45 -9.42
N HIS A 84 -9.93 -0.67 -9.79
CA HIS A 84 -10.07 0.51 -10.64
C HIS A 84 -9.92 0.22 -12.14
N ARG A 85 -9.72 -1.05 -12.50
CA ARG A 85 -9.47 -1.52 -13.88
C ARG A 85 -8.29 -0.77 -14.52
N VAL A 86 -7.18 -0.74 -13.80
CA VAL A 86 -5.88 -0.22 -14.25
C VAL A 86 -4.89 -1.38 -14.25
N ASP A 87 -4.05 -1.48 -15.27
CA ASP A 87 -3.00 -2.50 -15.32
C ASP A 87 -2.08 -2.37 -14.09
N PRO A 88 -1.93 -3.41 -13.24
CA PRO A 88 -1.09 -3.33 -12.06
C PRO A 88 0.39 -3.09 -12.39
N LEU A 89 0.87 -3.48 -13.58
CA LEU A 89 2.22 -3.13 -14.01
C LEU A 89 2.36 -1.64 -14.32
N LEU A 90 1.29 -1.01 -14.80
CA LEU A 90 1.26 0.45 -14.97
C LEU A 90 1.27 1.16 -13.61
N VAL A 91 0.51 0.66 -12.63
CA VAL A 91 0.53 1.20 -11.25
C VAL A 91 1.94 1.12 -10.66
N LEU A 92 2.60 -0.04 -10.75
CA LEU A 92 3.97 -0.22 -10.26
C LEU A 92 4.97 0.68 -11.01
N ALA A 93 4.78 0.90 -12.31
CA ALA A 93 5.61 1.80 -13.09
C ALA A 93 5.44 3.27 -12.66
N VAL A 94 4.22 3.70 -12.35
CA VAL A 94 3.97 5.03 -11.77
C VAL A 94 4.66 5.15 -10.41
N VAL A 95 4.49 4.19 -9.51
CA VAL A 95 5.19 4.19 -8.19
C VAL A 95 6.72 4.32 -8.35
N ALA A 96 7.29 3.63 -9.34
CA ALA A 96 8.71 3.68 -9.63
C ALA A 96 9.18 5.07 -10.08
N VAL A 97 8.41 5.74 -10.93
CA VAL A 97 8.72 7.08 -11.46
C VAL A 97 8.50 8.16 -10.40
N GLU A 98 7.44 8.03 -9.61
CA GLU A 98 7.02 9.04 -8.63
C GLU A 98 7.89 9.05 -7.36
N SER A 99 8.09 7.88 -6.75
CA SER A 99 8.72 7.80 -5.43
C SER A 99 9.94 6.89 -5.38
N ARG A 100 10.23 6.15 -6.46
CA ARG A 100 11.23 5.06 -6.45
C ARG A 100 10.98 4.05 -5.32
N PHE A 101 9.70 3.79 -5.02
CA PHE A 101 9.24 2.92 -3.93
C PHE A 101 9.55 3.42 -2.51
N ASN A 102 9.74 4.73 -2.32
CA ASN A 102 9.82 5.34 -0.99
C ASN A 102 8.43 5.76 -0.49
N PRO A 103 7.84 5.10 0.53
CA PRO A 103 6.51 5.45 1.04
C PRO A 103 6.47 6.77 1.81
N PHE A 104 7.63 7.30 2.19
CA PHE A 104 7.77 8.59 2.89
C PHE A 104 8.21 9.72 1.95
N ALA A 105 8.11 9.53 0.64
CA ALA A 105 8.46 10.57 -0.32
C ALA A 105 7.51 11.77 -0.21
N GLU A 106 8.08 12.97 -0.12
CA GLU A 106 7.33 14.22 -0.15
C GLU A 106 8.00 15.19 -1.12
N SER A 107 7.22 15.81 -2.00
CA SER A 107 7.73 16.83 -2.93
C SER A 107 7.58 18.25 -2.38
N ALA A 108 8.34 19.20 -2.93
CA ALA A 108 8.22 20.62 -2.58
C ALA A 108 6.81 21.21 -2.84
N LEU A 109 6.01 20.57 -3.70
CA LEU A 109 4.64 20.98 -4.00
C LEU A 109 3.59 20.34 -3.08
N GLY A 110 4.03 19.50 -2.14
CA GLY A 110 3.18 18.79 -1.17
C GLY A 110 2.59 17.47 -1.71
N ALA A 111 3.25 16.84 -2.68
CA ALA A 111 2.84 15.50 -3.15
C ALA A 111 3.38 14.44 -2.17
N VAL A 112 2.56 13.46 -1.78
CA VAL A 112 2.87 12.53 -0.67
C VAL A 112 2.84 11.07 -1.12
N GLY A 113 3.82 10.32 -0.63
CA GLY A 113 3.88 8.86 -0.64
C GLY A 113 4.24 8.23 -1.98
N LEU A 114 3.91 6.95 -2.12
CA LEU A 114 4.39 6.08 -3.21
C LEU A 114 4.01 6.56 -4.61
N MET A 115 2.80 7.06 -4.77
CA MET A 115 2.26 7.55 -6.03
C MET A 115 2.22 9.09 -6.10
N GLN A 116 2.86 9.78 -5.15
CA GLN A 116 2.95 11.25 -5.09
C GLN A 116 1.59 11.94 -5.28
N VAL A 117 0.61 11.55 -4.47
CA VAL A 117 -0.73 12.15 -4.51
C VAL A 117 -0.66 13.56 -3.93
N LEU A 118 -1.23 14.55 -4.62
CA LEU A 118 -1.35 15.93 -4.16
C LEU A 118 -2.66 16.12 -3.37
N PRO A 119 -2.64 16.20 -2.03
CA PRO A 119 -3.87 16.19 -1.22
C PRO A 119 -4.78 17.36 -1.53
N LYS A 120 -4.21 18.55 -1.79
CA LYS A 120 -4.94 19.79 -2.10
C LYS A 120 -5.94 19.68 -3.26
N PHE A 121 -5.72 18.74 -4.19
CA PHE A 121 -6.60 18.52 -5.35
C PHE A 121 -7.55 17.32 -5.18
N HIS A 122 -7.41 16.55 -4.10
CA HIS A 122 -8.08 15.27 -3.90
C HIS A 122 -8.66 15.11 -2.48
N GLN A 123 -8.95 16.23 -1.82
CA GLN A 123 -9.58 16.27 -0.49
C GLN A 123 -10.85 15.42 -0.40
N ASP A 124 -11.65 15.39 -1.48
CA ASP A 124 -12.85 14.55 -1.61
C ASP A 124 -12.57 13.05 -1.38
N LYS A 125 -11.37 12.59 -1.77
CA LYS A 125 -10.94 11.19 -1.64
C LYS A 125 -10.29 10.90 -0.28
N LEU A 126 -9.81 11.94 0.42
CA LEU A 126 -9.07 11.82 1.68
C LEU A 126 -9.92 12.08 2.93
N SER A 127 -11.04 12.79 2.79
CA SER A 127 -11.88 13.25 3.91
C SER A 127 -12.38 12.13 4.84
N GLY A 128 -12.44 10.88 4.37
CA GLY A 128 -12.80 9.70 5.17
C GLY A 128 -11.63 8.89 5.75
N HIS A 129 -10.38 9.28 5.48
CA HIS A 129 -9.21 8.43 5.73
C HIS A 129 -8.19 9.04 6.71
N GLY A 130 -8.48 10.20 7.31
CA GLY A 130 -7.55 10.89 8.21
C GLY A 130 -6.67 11.96 7.55
N GLY A 131 -7.04 12.40 6.34
CA GLY A 131 -6.38 13.51 5.65
C GLY A 131 -5.00 13.14 5.08
N ASP A 132 -4.13 14.14 4.94
CA ASP A 132 -2.85 14.04 4.22
C ASP A 132 -1.91 12.99 4.83
N ALA A 133 -1.87 12.87 6.16
CA ALA A 133 -1.02 11.89 6.87
C ALA A 133 -1.37 10.43 6.51
N ALA A 134 -2.61 10.18 6.09
CA ALA A 134 -3.07 8.86 5.67
C ALA A 134 -2.35 8.38 4.39
N LEU A 135 -1.85 9.31 3.57
CA LEU A 135 -1.10 8.98 2.35
C LEU A 135 0.30 8.44 2.62
N LEU A 136 0.77 8.42 3.88
CA LEU A 136 1.98 7.71 4.28
C LEU A 136 1.74 6.21 4.46
N ASP A 137 0.47 5.77 4.56
CA ASP A 137 0.14 4.35 4.47
C ASP A 137 0.30 3.88 3.02
N PRO A 138 1.22 2.92 2.73
CA PRO A 138 1.49 2.47 1.38
C PRO A 138 0.26 1.94 0.64
N VAL A 139 -0.62 1.26 1.37
CA VAL A 139 -1.77 0.56 0.81
C VAL A 139 -2.82 1.56 0.38
N LEU A 140 -3.17 2.52 1.25
CA LEU A 140 -4.10 3.60 0.95
C LEU A 140 -3.54 4.54 -0.12
N ASN A 141 -2.25 4.85 -0.09
CA ASN A 141 -1.63 5.71 -1.10
C ASN A 141 -1.78 5.13 -2.52
N ILE A 142 -1.53 3.82 -2.66
CA ILE A 142 -1.69 3.11 -3.94
C ILE A 142 -3.16 3.06 -4.35
N GLU A 143 -4.08 2.84 -3.41
CA GLU A 143 -5.52 2.81 -3.68
C GLU A 143 -6.01 4.15 -4.24
N ILE A 144 -5.72 5.24 -3.53
CA ILE A 144 -6.12 6.59 -3.93
C ILE A 144 -5.40 7.03 -5.21
N GLY A 145 -4.09 6.80 -5.32
CA GLY A 145 -3.32 7.12 -6.51
C GLY A 145 -3.82 6.37 -7.75
N THR A 146 -4.16 5.09 -7.62
CA THR A 146 -4.71 4.29 -8.73
C THR A 146 -6.08 4.79 -9.17
N ARG A 147 -6.95 5.18 -8.21
CA ARG A 147 -8.24 5.81 -8.51
C ARG A 147 -8.07 7.12 -9.29
N ILE A 148 -7.14 7.98 -8.85
CA ILE A 148 -6.85 9.25 -9.53
C ILE A 148 -6.29 8.99 -10.94
N LEU A 149 -5.36 8.05 -11.08
CA LEU A 149 -4.82 7.63 -12.38
C LEU A 149 -5.94 7.18 -13.31
N ARG A 150 -6.86 6.35 -12.84
CA ARG A 150 -8.04 5.91 -13.60
C ARG A 150 -8.90 7.09 -14.07
N GLU A 151 -9.14 8.07 -13.20
CA GLU A 151 -9.91 9.28 -13.54
C GLU A 151 -9.23 10.06 -14.68
N TYR A 152 -7.91 10.26 -14.62
CA TYR A 152 -7.16 10.95 -15.68
C TYR A 152 -7.08 10.17 -16.99
N LEU A 153 -6.85 8.86 -16.95
CA LEU A 153 -6.86 8.00 -18.14
C LEU A 153 -8.22 8.08 -18.86
N ARG A 154 -9.32 8.07 -18.11
CA ARG A 154 -10.67 8.22 -18.68
C ARG A 154 -10.92 9.61 -19.25
N ARG A 155 -10.45 10.65 -18.59
CA ARG A 155 -10.61 12.04 -19.03
C ARG A 155 -9.83 12.33 -20.31
N ALA A 156 -8.63 11.75 -20.44
CA ALA A 156 -7.80 11.88 -21.63
C ALA A 156 -8.41 11.17 -22.84
N GLY A 157 -8.90 9.95 -22.62
CA GLY A 157 -9.31 9.05 -23.71
C GLY A 157 -8.15 8.22 -24.29
N ASP A 158 -6.91 8.60 -24.01
CA ASP A 158 -5.71 7.85 -24.37
C ASP A 158 -4.71 7.75 -23.19
N LEU A 159 -3.82 6.76 -23.28
CA LEU A 159 -2.89 6.42 -22.20
C LEU A 159 -1.81 7.49 -21.99
N GLU A 160 -1.29 8.07 -23.07
CA GLU A 160 -0.18 9.02 -22.98
C GLU A 160 -0.63 10.32 -22.34
N SER A 161 -1.70 10.93 -22.87
CA SER A 161 -2.28 12.16 -22.32
C SER A 161 -2.78 11.96 -20.89
N GLY A 162 -3.32 10.77 -20.58
CA GLY A 162 -3.76 10.46 -19.22
C GLY A 162 -2.61 10.36 -18.22
N LEU A 163 -1.46 9.81 -18.64
CA LEU A 163 -0.24 9.83 -17.84
C LEU A 163 0.31 11.24 -17.68
N GLN A 164 0.30 12.06 -18.74
CA GLN A 164 0.72 13.46 -18.65
C GLN A 164 -0.16 14.26 -17.67
N MET A 165 -1.47 14.04 -17.69
CA MET A 165 -2.38 14.61 -16.69
C MET A 165 -2.02 14.17 -15.27
N TYR A 166 -1.74 12.89 -15.06
CA TYR A 166 -1.36 12.39 -13.75
C TYR A 166 -0.07 13.04 -13.22
N GLY A 167 0.98 13.08 -14.05
CA GLY A 167 2.27 13.66 -13.69
C GLY A 167 2.29 15.19 -13.62
N GLY A 168 1.17 15.87 -13.88
CA GLY A 168 1.10 17.34 -13.93
C GLY A 168 1.88 17.96 -15.09
N ALA A 169 2.07 17.21 -16.18
CA ALA A 169 2.92 17.56 -17.33
C ALA A 169 2.11 17.72 -18.63
N VAL A 170 0.85 18.16 -18.53
CA VAL A 170 -0.08 18.33 -19.68
C VAL A 170 0.44 19.26 -20.78
N ASP A 171 1.25 20.24 -20.42
CA ASP A 171 1.82 21.23 -21.35
C ASP A 171 3.24 20.85 -21.81
N GLU A 172 3.73 19.65 -21.46
CA GLU A 172 5.08 19.19 -21.78
C GLU A 172 5.14 18.60 -23.20
N PRO A 173 5.82 19.25 -24.18
CA PRO A 173 5.73 18.84 -25.59
C PRO A 173 6.34 17.46 -25.88
N SER A 174 7.29 17.01 -25.05
CA SER A 174 8.05 15.78 -25.26
C SER A 174 7.39 14.51 -24.71
N ALA A 175 6.26 14.65 -24.03
CA ALA A 175 5.61 13.57 -23.30
C ALA A 175 6.58 12.74 -22.41
N GLN A 176 7.59 13.39 -21.80
CA GLN A 176 8.68 12.71 -21.11
C GLN A 176 8.19 11.92 -19.90
N TYR A 177 7.23 12.47 -19.14
CA TYR A 177 6.64 11.73 -18.01
C TYR A 177 6.05 10.39 -18.46
N ALA A 178 5.12 10.39 -19.43
CA ALA A 178 4.52 9.18 -19.98
C ALA A 178 5.57 8.21 -20.53
N GLY A 179 6.57 8.72 -21.26
CA GLY A 179 7.69 7.92 -21.77
C GLY A 179 8.44 7.15 -20.68
N ARG A 180 8.74 7.80 -19.54
CA ARG A 180 9.40 7.13 -18.40
C ARG A 180 8.53 6.03 -17.79
N VAL A 181 7.23 6.29 -17.60
CA VAL A 181 6.29 5.31 -17.04
C VAL A 181 6.13 4.12 -17.98
N LEU A 182 5.92 4.35 -19.28
CA LEU A 182 5.73 3.29 -20.26
C LEU A 182 6.99 2.44 -20.44
N ALA A 183 8.18 3.04 -20.37
CA ALA A 183 9.44 2.31 -20.40
C ALA A 183 9.60 1.39 -19.17
N GLU A 184 9.25 1.87 -17.98
CA GLU A 184 9.31 1.05 -16.77
C GLU A 184 8.25 -0.07 -16.79
N ARG A 185 7.02 0.21 -17.25
CA ARG A 185 5.98 -0.81 -17.45
C ARG A 185 6.46 -1.90 -18.41
N ALA A 186 7.05 -1.52 -19.56
CA ALA A 186 7.56 -2.47 -20.54
C ALA A 186 8.67 -3.36 -19.96
N ARG A 187 9.53 -2.82 -19.09
CA ARG A 187 10.53 -3.61 -18.38
C ARG A 187 9.90 -4.65 -17.44
N LEU A 188 8.87 -4.28 -16.68
CA LEU A 188 8.15 -5.21 -15.81
C LEU A 188 7.42 -6.30 -16.59
N ASP A 189 6.84 -5.95 -17.75
CA ASP A 189 6.19 -6.90 -18.65
C ASP A 189 7.20 -7.92 -19.22
N GLN A 190 8.35 -7.45 -19.69
CA GLN A 190 9.43 -8.33 -20.16
C GLN A 190 9.93 -9.30 -19.08
N LEU A 191 9.94 -8.86 -17.82
CA LEU A 191 10.30 -9.72 -16.69
C LEU A 191 9.30 -10.86 -16.52
N ILE A 192 8.00 -10.56 -16.51
CA ILE A 192 6.95 -11.58 -16.38
C ILE A 192 6.93 -12.51 -17.60
N ALA A 193 7.11 -11.96 -18.81
CA ALA A 193 7.15 -12.75 -20.03
C ALA A 193 8.31 -13.76 -20.02
N ARG A 194 9.47 -13.41 -19.43
CA ARG A 194 10.59 -14.35 -19.24
C ARG A 194 10.23 -15.46 -18.26
N LEU A 195 9.59 -15.14 -17.14
CA LEU A 195 9.14 -16.12 -16.15
C LEU A 195 8.13 -17.11 -16.76
N ARG A 196 7.15 -16.61 -17.51
CA ARG A 196 6.14 -17.47 -18.16
C ARG A 196 6.75 -18.43 -19.17
N ARG A 197 7.81 -18.01 -19.87
CA ARG A 197 8.54 -18.89 -20.80
C ARG A 197 9.42 -19.92 -20.12
N SER A 198 9.90 -19.66 -18.89
CA SER A 198 10.65 -20.66 -18.13
C SER A 198 9.76 -21.70 -17.47
N ASP A 199 8.47 -21.38 -17.29
CA ASP A 199 7.46 -22.26 -16.68
C ASP A 199 6.72 -23.14 -17.71
N ALA A 200 6.90 -22.89 -19.02
CA ALA A 200 6.27 -23.60 -20.13
C ALA A 200 7.16 -24.72 -20.69
#